data_AF-A0A2E7CKU6-F1
#
_entry.id   AF-A0A2E7CKU6-F1
#
_cell.length_a   1.000
_cell.length_b   1.000
_cell.length_c   1.000
_cell.angle_alpha   90.00
_cell.angle_beta   90.00
_cell.angle_gamma   90.00
#
_symmetry.space_group_name_H-M   'P 1'
#
loop_
_entity.id
_entity.type
_entity.pdbx_description
1 polymer ?
#
loop_
_entity_poly.entity_id
_entity_poly.type
_entity_poly.pdbx_seq_one_letter_code
_entity_poly.pdbx_strand_id
1 'polypeptide(L)'
;MIAFIRLFLLFLICYSSSLQAQERLAVLEFNGLGVDENLIYALSDEVRTGAVQSIDKKSILIMTRESTEQILNDMGKDLSCIEGACEVEIARNIGARYVITGSVVNISGVLNLSLKLHDADSAALLSSRSIRNKDPVLLLEQTLEESIVLLEDGIPDLLLKRPKKSQEVLLKNEDIKSIEHQPKPPKAKHTQEQQILKPIKRGKHLPGCSKTYFGLTIIGWCTRGDLYAYTDMGWILFSHIDKNLYGLAQFSYFSVVEARFIGLVQHGILYAQADSLYGIQSSLIRAVTNQKLYGLQISLFNRANRVHGAQIGLINRAGQLNGAQVGLLNFSKEGGLRFSFFVNAGSS
;
A
#
# COMPACT_ATOMS: atom_id res chain seq x y z
N MET A 1 -4.49 25.00 -50.73
CA MET A 1 -3.41 24.31 -49.98
C MET A 1 -3.10 24.98 -48.63
N ILE A 2 -2.82 26.29 -48.59
CA ILE A 2 -2.51 27.03 -47.34
C ILE A 2 -3.68 27.02 -46.31
N ALA A 3 -4.94 27.09 -46.77
CA ALA A 3 -6.11 27.04 -45.90
C ALA A 3 -6.31 25.69 -45.20
N PHE A 4 -6.03 24.57 -45.89
CA PHE A 4 -6.10 23.22 -45.32
C PHE A 4 -4.97 22.97 -44.31
N ILE A 5 -3.77 23.50 -44.56
CA ILE A 5 -2.63 23.42 -43.64
C ILE A 5 -2.92 24.22 -42.36
N ARG A 6 -3.56 25.40 -42.46
CA ARG A 6 -3.99 26.18 -41.28
C ARG A 6 -5.08 25.47 -40.47
N LEU A 7 -6.04 24.82 -41.12
CA LEU A 7 -7.10 24.07 -40.44
C LEU A 7 -6.56 22.83 -39.73
N PHE A 8 -5.60 22.13 -40.35
CA PHE A 8 -4.91 20.98 -39.77
C PHE A 8 -3.99 21.36 -38.60
N LEU A 9 -3.28 22.49 -38.70
CA LEU A 9 -2.48 23.05 -37.60
C LEU A 9 -3.35 23.50 -36.41
N LEU A 10 -4.51 24.12 -36.66
CA LEU A 10 -5.49 24.45 -35.60
C LEU A 10 -6.03 23.20 -34.91
N PHE A 11 -6.27 22.11 -35.66
CA PHE A 11 -6.72 20.83 -35.13
C PHE A 11 -5.64 20.14 -34.26
N LEU A 12 -4.36 20.22 -34.67
CA LEU A 12 -3.21 19.71 -33.91
C LEU A 12 -2.95 20.50 -32.61
N ILE A 13 -3.15 21.81 -32.62
CA ILE A 13 -3.00 22.67 -31.42
C ILE A 13 -4.13 22.40 -30.41
N CYS A 14 -5.36 22.14 -30.88
CA CYS A 14 -6.50 21.81 -30.01
C CYS A 14 -6.36 20.41 -29.38
N TYR A 15 -5.77 19.44 -30.08
CA TYR A 15 -5.52 18.08 -29.57
C TYR A 15 -4.54 18.02 -28.39
N SER A 16 -3.71 19.06 -28.22
CA SER A 16 -2.65 19.08 -27.21
C SER A 16 -3.13 19.59 -25.84
N SER A 17 -4.38 20.04 -25.73
CA SER A 17 -4.88 20.77 -24.55
C SER A 17 -5.85 19.93 -23.73
N SER A 18 -5.37 18.83 -23.17
CA SER A 18 -6.03 18.20 -22.02
C SER A 18 -4.99 17.89 -20.96
N LEU A 19 -4.39 18.96 -20.44
CA LEU A 19 -3.68 18.92 -19.17
C LEU A 19 -4.77 18.91 -18.08
N GLN A 20 -5.30 17.73 -17.76
CA GLN A 20 -6.29 17.58 -16.71
C GLN A 20 -5.64 17.99 -15.38
N ALA A 21 -6.09 19.10 -14.81
CA ALA A 21 -5.69 19.51 -13.47
C ALA A 21 -6.06 18.40 -12.50
N GLN A 22 -5.09 17.90 -11.75
CA GLN A 22 -5.32 16.83 -10.79
C GLN A 22 -6.25 17.34 -9.69
N GLU A 23 -7.33 16.60 -9.42
CA GLU A 23 -8.27 16.91 -8.34
C GLU A 23 -7.55 16.91 -7.00
N ARG A 24 -8.08 17.59 -5.98
CA ARG A 24 -7.47 17.65 -4.65
C ARG A 24 -8.41 17.12 -3.57
N LEU A 25 -7.85 16.39 -2.61
CA LEU A 25 -8.52 15.96 -1.38
C LEU A 25 -7.87 16.65 -0.19
N ALA A 26 -8.67 17.34 0.62
CA ALA A 26 -8.24 17.95 1.86
C ALA A 26 -8.71 17.15 3.07
N VAL A 27 -7.87 17.10 4.11
CA VAL A 27 -8.26 16.63 5.44
C VAL A 27 -8.10 17.81 6.38
N LEU A 28 -9.22 18.36 6.83
CA LEU A 28 -9.22 19.49 7.74
C LEU A 28 -8.84 19.04 9.15
N GLU A 29 -8.33 19.99 9.94
CA GLU A 29 -8.14 19.72 11.36
C GLU A 29 -9.46 19.42 12.04
N PHE A 30 -9.41 18.44 12.95
CA PHE A 30 -10.60 17.97 13.62
C PHE A 30 -10.97 18.91 14.76
N ASN A 31 -12.25 18.90 15.10
CA ASN A 31 -12.76 19.66 16.24
C ASN A 31 -13.01 18.71 17.41
N GLY A 32 -12.66 19.14 18.62
CA GLY A 32 -12.80 18.30 19.81
C GLY A 32 -13.49 19.02 20.97
N LEU A 33 -14.35 18.30 21.69
CA LEU A 33 -14.94 18.76 22.96
C LEU A 33 -14.54 17.79 24.09
N GLY A 34 -13.79 18.31 25.08
CA GLY A 34 -13.33 17.52 26.23
C GLY A 34 -12.21 16.53 25.90
N VAL A 35 -11.40 16.81 24.89
CA VAL A 35 -10.32 15.96 24.38
C VAL A 35 -9.02 16.76 24.29
N ASP A 36 -7.88 16.10 24.51
CA ASP A 36 -6.55 16.70 24.38
C ASP A 36 -6.26 17.12 22.93
N GLU A 37 -5.67 18.31 22.76
CA GLU A 37 -5.41 18.89 21.44
C GLU A 37 -4.43 18.05 20.62
N ASN A 38 -3.40 17.46 21.25
CA ASN A 38 -2.44 16.60 20.55
C ASN A 38 -3.11 15.34 20.01
N LEU A 39 -4.11 14.82 20.73
CA LEU A 39 -4.89 13.68 20.24
C LEU A 39 -5.73 14.08 19.02
N ILE A 40 -6.31 15.27 19.02
CA ILE A 40 -7.09 15.78 17.87
C ILE A 40 -6.21 15.88 16.62
N TYR A 41 -5.01 16.46 16.75
CA TYR A 41 -4.04 16.53 15.64
C TYR A 41 -3.58 15.14 15.18
N ALA A 42 -3.34 14.22 16.12
CA ALA A 42 -2.96 12.86 15.77
C ALA A 42 -4.07 12.13 15.00
N LEU A 43 -5.34 12.34 15.36
CA LEU A 43 -6.48 11.74 14.66
C LEU A 43 -6.61 12.28 13.23
N SER A 44 -6.41 13.59 13.02
CA SER A 44 -6.43 14.17 11.66
C SER A 44 -5.29 13.62 10.79
N ASP A 45 -4.12 13.38 11.37
CA ASP A 45 -2.97 12.75 10.69
C ASP A 45 -3.18 11.28 10.35
N GLU A 46 -3.83 10.50 11.22
CA GLU A 46 -4.17 9.11 10.90
C GLU A 46 -5.12 9.03 9.70
N VAL A 47 -6.09 9.96 9.59
CA VAL A 47 -6.96 10.05 8.43
C VAL A 47 -6.22 10.48 7.16
N ARG A 48 -5.30 11.47 7.24
CA ARG A 48 -4.41 11.80 6.10
C ARG A 48 -3.59 10.60 5.67
N THR A 49 -3.09 9.84 6.64
CA THR A 49 -2.30 8.63 6.40
C THR A 49 -3.13 7.56 5.69
N GLY A 50 -4.36 7.31 6.13
CA GLY A 50 -5.27 6.38 5.47
C GLY A 50 -5.65 6.82 4.05
N ALA A 51 -5.83 8.11 3.81
CA ALA A 51 -6.02 8.66 2.48
C ALA A 51 -4.80 8.38 1.58
N VAL A 52 -3.58 8.64 2.06
CA VAL A 52 -2.34 8.40 1.31
C VAL A 52 -2.14 6.92 0.99
N GLN A 53 -2.61 6.02 1.84
CA GLN A 53 -2.49 4.57 1.67
C GLN A 53 -3.51 3.98 0.69
N SER A 54 -4.68 4.57 0.56
CA SER A 54 -5.81 3.98 -0.17
C SER A 54 -6.04 4.61 -1.55
N ILE A 55 -5.71 5.89 -1.72
CA ILE A 55 -5.99 6.67 -2.92
C ILE A 55 -4.93 6.49 -4.02
N ASP A 56 -5.37 6.44 -5.29
CA ASP A 56 -4.45 6.52 -6.41
C ASP A 56 -3.91 7.96 -6.57
N LYS A 57 -2.63 8.16 -6.25
CA LYS A 57 -1.95 9.47 -6.37
C LYS A 57 -1.88 10.02 -7.79
N LYS A 58 -2.37 9.29 -8.81
CA LYS A 58 -2.55 9.79 -10.17
C LYS A 58 -3.92 10.41 -10.43
N SER A 59 -4.95 10.02 -9.66
CA SER A 59 -6.31 10.52 -9.82
C SER A 59 -6.52 11.81 -9.01
N ILE A 60 -5.98 11.85 -7.79
CA ILE A 60 -6.21 12.94 -6.85
C ILE A 60 -4.98 13.20 -5.98
N LEU A 61 -4.70 14.49 -5.74
CA LEU A 61 -3.64 14.99 -4.88
C LEU A 61 -4.17 15.16 -3.46
N ILE A 62 -3.49 14.57 -2.48
CA ILE A 62 -3.83 14.75 -1.07
C ILE A 62 -3.08 15.97 -0.55
N MET A 63 -3.79 16.94 0.00
CA MET A 63 -3.21 18.17 0.54
C MET A 63 -2.52 17.90 1.89
N THR A 64 -1.41 18.59 2.15
CA THR A 64 -0.72 18.51 3.45
C THR A 64 -1.40 19.43 4.47
N ARG A 65 -1.17 19.16 5.76
CA ARG A 65 -1.62 20.03 6.84
C ARG A 65 -1.14 21.46 6.62
N GLU A 66 0.16 21.64 6.41
CA GLU A 66 0.80 22.95 6.28
C GLU A 66 0.25 23.72 5.07
N SER A 67 0.06 23.03 3.94
CA SER A 67 -0.53 23.65 2.75
C SER A 67 -1.97 24.10 2.98
N THR A 68 -2.74 23.34 3.76
CA THR A 68 -4.14 23.67 4.07
C THR A 68 -4.20 24.82 5.07
N GLU A 69 -3.40 24.77 6.13
CA GLU A 69 -3.29 25.82 7.15
C GLU A 69 -2.81 27.14 6.57
N GLN A 70 -1.80 27.12 5.70
CA GLN A 70 -1.28 28.34 5.06
C GLN A 70 -2.38 29.03 4.23
N ILE A 71 -3.13 28.28 3.43
CA ILE A 71 -4.23 28.86 2.63
C ILE A 71 -5.33 29.43 3.53
N LEU A 72 -5.68 28.73 4.62
CA LEU A 72 -6.70 29.20 5.56
C LEU A 72 -6.27 30.48 6.29
N ASN A 73 -4.99 30.57 6.69
CA ASN A 73 -4.41 31.76 7.31
C ASN A 73 -4.36 32.94 6.34
N ASP A 74 -3.98 32.71 5.08
CA ASP A 74 -3.94 33.73 4.03
C ASP A 74 -5.34 34.31 3.74
N MET A 75 -6.39 33.54 3.99
CA MET A 75 -7.79 33.97 3.86
C MET A 75 -8.32 34.76 5.07
N GLY A 76 -7.52 34.91 6.14
CA GLY A 76 -7.95 35.60 7.36
C GLY A 76 -9.13 34.92 8.07
N LYS A 77 -9.35 33.63 7.84
CA LYS A 77 -10.38 32.85 8.55
C LYS A 77 -9.83 32.40 9.89
N ASP A 78 -10.32 33.01 10.98
CA ASP A 78 -10.30 32.34 12.27
C ASP A 78 -11.08 31.03 12.15
N LEU A 79 -10.49 29.93 12.61
CA LEU A 79 -11.01 28.54 12.54
C LEU A 79 -12.36 28.32 13.26
N SER A 80 -13.03 29.37 13.69
CA SER A 80 -14.33 29.40 14.37
C SER A 80 -15.48 29.59 13.37
N CYS A 81 -15.69 28.62 12.48
CA CYS A 81 -16.91 28.57 11.69
C CYS A 81 -18.11 28.21 12.59
N ILE A 82 -18.71 29.24 13.19
CA ILE A 82 -19.95 29.18 13.97
C ILE A 82 -21.12 28.95 12.99
N GLU A 83 -21.83 27.85 13.25
CA GLU A 83 -23.20 27.54 12.81
C GLU A 83 -23.49 27.42 11.30
N GLY A 84 -23.36 26.19 10.80
CA GLY A 84 -24.37 25.64 9.88
C GLY A 84 -23.94 25.27 8.46
N ALA A 85 -22.82 25.78 7.96
CA ALA A 85 -22.24 25.33 6.69
C ALA A 85 -20.78 25.78 6.62
N CYS A 86 -19.79 24.87 6.71
CA CYS A 86 -18.41 25.36 6.53
C CYS A 86 -17.41 24.35 5.94
N GLU A 87 -17.66 23.06 5.99
CA GLU A 87 -16.68 22.08 5.50
C GLU A 87 -16.54 22.13 3.97
N VAL A 88 -17.68 22.14 3.26
CA VAL A 88 -17.75 22.17 1.79
C VAL A 88 -17.23 23.51 1.25
N GLU A 89 -17.55 24.63 1.89
CA GLU A 89 -17.10 25.95 1.46
C GLU A 89 -15.60 26.14 1.69
N ILE A 90 -15.07 25.67 2.81
CA ILE A 90 -13.63 25.62 3.04
C ILE A 90 -12.97 24.83 1.92
N ALA A 91 -13.50 23.64 1.60
CA ALA A 91 -12.96 22.79 0.53
C ALA A 91 -12.92 23.52 -0.82
N ARG A 92 -14.02 24.19 -1.21
CA ARG A 92 -14.07 25.00 -2.44
C ARG A 92 -13.00 26.10 -2.45
N ASN A 93 -12.85 26.82 -1.33
CA ASN A 93 -11.92 27.93 -1.23
C ASN A 93 -10.45 27.49 -1.28
N ILE A 94 -10.11 26.32 -0.73
CA ILE A 94 -8.75 25.75 -0.81
C ILE A 94 -8.51 24.96 -2.11
N GLY A 95 -9.50 24.92 -3.01
CA GLY A 95 -9.44 24.21 -4.29
C GLY A 95 -9.46 22.69 -4.15
N ALA A 96 -10.04 22.17 -3.06
CA ALA A 96 -10.27 20.76 -2.83
C ALA A 96 -11.64 20.34 -3.37
N ARG A 97 -11.66 19.28 -4.19
CA ARG A 97 -12.89 18.66 -4.67
C ARG A 97 -13.51 17.75 -3.60
N TYR A 98 -12.68 17.10 -2.79
CA TYR A 98 -13.17 16.28 -1.69
C TYR A 98 -12.60 16.77 -0.37
N VAL A 99 -13.40 16.68 0.68
CA VAL A 99 -12.98 17.09 2.03
C VAL A 99 -13.38 16.06 3.06
N ILE A 100 -12.42 15.66 3.89
CA ILE A 100 -12.66 14.85 5.08
C ILE A 100 -12.62 15.74 6.30
N THR A 101 -13.64 15.63 7.13
CA THR A 101 -13.72 16.30 8.43
C THR A 101 -13.99 15.31 9.54
N GLY A 102 -13.57 15.68 10.74
CA GLY A 102 -13.70 14.86 11.93
C GLY A 102 -14.09 15.69 13.15
N SER A 103 -14.93 15.10 13.99
CA SER A 103 -15.29 15.67 15.29
C SER A 103 -15.17 14.61 16.38
N VAL A 104 -14.46 14.92 17.46
CA VAL A 104 -14.29 14.02 18.60
C VAL A 104 -14.92 14.59 19.86
N VAL A 105 -15.71 13.79 20.57
CA VAL A 105 -16.32 14.21 21.84
C VAL A 105 -16.01 13.18 22.91
N ASN A 106 -15.58 13.65 24.07
CA ASN A 106 -15.44 12.80 25.25
C ASN A 106 -16.72 12.84 26.08
N ILE A 107 -17.40 11.70 26.16
CA ILE A 107 -18.62 11.55 26.95
C ILE A 107 -18.33 10.50 28.02
N SER A 108 -18.19 10.94 29.28
CA SER A 108 -17.98 10.05 30.43
C SER A 108 -16.79 9.09 30.28
N GLY A 109 -15.68 9.57 29.68
CA GLY A 109 -14.46 8.79 29.47
C GLY A 109 -14.53 7.85 28.25
N VAL A 110 -15.56 7.96 27.43
CA VAL A 110 -15.65 7.31 26.11
C VAL A 110 -15.46 8.38 25.05
N LEU A 111 -14.42 8.23 24.23
CA LEU A 111 -14.18 9.08 23.07
C LEU A 111 -15.04 8.57 21.91
N ASN A 112 -15.79 9.49 21.30
CA ASN A 112 -16.57 9.24 20.11
C ASN A 112 -16.06 10.14 18.98
N LEU A 113 -15.36 9.55 18.02
CA LEU A 113 -14.91 10.22 16.80
C LEU A 113 -15.94 9.97 15.70
N SER A 114 -16.36 11.04 15.03
CA SER A 114 -17.18 10.97 13.82
C SER A 114 -16.37 11.52 12.64
N LEU A 115 -16.26 10.75 11.57
CA LEU A 115 -15.62 11.12 10.31
C LEU A 115 -16.67 11.30 9.23
N LYS A 116 -16.48 12.30 8.37
CA LYS A 116 -17.38 12.58 7.23
C LYS A 116 -16.56 12.92 5.99
N LEU A 117 -16.96 12.40 4.85
CA LEU A 117 -16.39 12.72 3.54
C LEU A 117 -17.46 13.42 2.70
N HIS A 118 -17.11 14.59 2.16
CA HIS A 118 -17.98 15.35 1.28
C HIS A 118 -17.36 15.56 -0.10
N ASP A 119 -18.22 15.64 -1.11
CA ASP A 119 -17.92 16.25 -2.40
C ASP A 119 -18.18 17.76 -2.32
N ALA A 120 -17.15 18.55 -2.56
CA ALA A 120 -17.19 20.00 -2.51
C ALA A 120 -18.04 20.58 -3.64
N ASP A 121 -18.08 19.95 -4.81
CA ASP A 121 -18.82 20.47 -5.96
C ASP A 121 -20.32 20.33 -5.71
N SER A 122 -20.79 19.11 -5.44
CA SER A 122 -22.21 18.82 -5.19
C SER A 122 -22.69 19.14 -3.77
N ALA A 123 -21.78 19.43 -2.84
CA ALA A 123 -22.05 19.53 -1.40
C ALA A 123 -22.62 18.23 -0.79
N ALA A 124 -22.49 17.09 -1.47
CA ALA A 124 -23.03 15.82 -1.00
C ALA A 124 -22.13 15.21 0.08
N LEU A 125 -22.74 14.69 1.15
CA LEU A 125 -22.09 13.77 2.08
C LEU A 125 -21.99 12.39 1.40
N LEU A 126 -20.79 11.98 1.03
CA LEU A 126 -20.54 10.73 0.32
C LEU A 126 -20.52 9.53 1.28
N SER A 127 -19.87 9.68 2.42
CA SER A 127 -19.76 8.62 3.43
C SER A 127 -19.50 9.21 4.82
N SER A 128 -19.80 8.43 5.85
CA SER A 128 -19.50 8.77 7.24
C SER A 128 -19.15 7.53 8.05
N ARG A 129 -18.36 7.72 9.12
CA ARG A 129 -17.96 6.69 10.07
C ARG A 129 -17.99 7.22 11.50
N SER A 130 -18.26 6.35 12.46
CA SER A 130 -18.21 6.68 13.88
C SER A 130 -17.44 5.61 14.64
N ILE A 131 -16.37 6.02 15.31
CA ILE A 131 -15.52 5.17 16.12
C ILE A 131 -15.72 5.54 17.58
N ARG A 132 -15.97 4.54 18.43
CA ARG A 132 -16.11 4.73 19.88
C ARG A 132 -15.10 3.88 20.62
N ASN A 133 -14.25 4.53 21.42
CA ASN A 133 -13.28 3.84 22.25
C ASN A 133 -13.00 4.61 23.55
N LYS A 134 -12.64 3.88 24.61
CA LYS A 134 -12.16 4.50 25.86
C LYS A 134 -10.67 4.78 25.82
N ASP A 135 -9.92 4.00 25.06
CA ASP A 135 -8.47 4.12 24.95
C ASP A 135 -8.11 5.03 23.75
N PRO A 136 -7.43 6.17 23.99
CA PRO A 136 -6.95 7.05 22.92
C PRO A 136 -6.06 6.37 21.88
N VAL A 137 -5.25 5.40 22.30
CA VAL A 137 -4.32 4.69 21.39
C VAL A 137 -5.10 3.76 20.46
N LEU A 138 -6.06 3.02 21.00
CA LEU A 138 -6.94 2.18 20.18
C LEU A 138 -7.83 3.02 19.27
N LEU A 139 -8.23 4.22 19.71
CA LEU A 139 -8.96 5.15 18.86
C LEU A 139 -8.14 5.56 17.64
N LEU A 140 -6.85 5.86 17.80
CA LEU A 140 -5.94 6.18 16.68
C LEU A 140 -5.81 5.01 15.70
N GLU A 141 -5.58 3.78 16.20
CA GLU A 141 -5.46 2.59 15.35
C GLU A 141 -6.75 2.32 14.56
N GLN A 142 -7.92 2.45 15.21
CA GLN A 142 -9.21 2.29 14.55
C GLN A 142 -9.51 3.42 13.55
N THR A 143 -9.04 4.63 13.83
CA THR A 143 -9.22 5.79 12.94
C THR A 143 -8.54 5.57 11.60
N LEU A 144 -7.33 5.00 11.59
CA LEU A 144 -6.64 4.65 10.36
C LEU A 144 -7.46 3.69 9.49
N GLU A 145 -7.89 2.56 10.06
CA GLU A 145 -8.67 1.55 9.33
C GLU A 145 -10.00 2.12 8.83
N GLU A 146 -10.75 2.80 9.70
CA GLU A 146 -12.06 3.37 9.35
C GLU A 146 -11.94 4.51 8.33
N SER A 147 -10.82 5.24 8.27
CA SER A 147 -10.58 6.25 7.23
C SER A 147 -10.42 5.63 5.84
N ILE A 148 -9.83 4.43 5.75
CA ILE A 148 -9.74 3.69 4.49
C ILE A 148 -11.13 3.24 4.07
N VAL A 149 -11.93 2.69 4.99
CA VAL A 149 -13.29 2.24 4.67
C VAL A 149 -14.20 3.43 4.32
N LEU A 150 -14.04 4.59 4.98
CA LEU A 150 -14.73 5.82 4.64
C LEU A 150 -14.51 6.20 3.16
N LEU A 151 -13.26 6.08 2.68
CA LEU A 151 -12.89 6.39 1.30
C LEU A 151 -13.36 5.30 0.32
N GLU A 152 -13.32 4.03 0.72
CA GLU A 152 -13.84 2.89 -0.05
C GLU A 152 -15.35 3.04 -0.32
N ASP A 153 -16.12 3.51 0.65
CA ASP A 153 -17.55 3.73 0.50
C ASP A 153 -17.87 4.99 -0.32
N GLY A 154 -17.12 6.07 -0.11
CA GLY A 154 -17.50 7.38 -0.64
C GLY A 154 -16.90 7.72 -2.01
N ILE A 155 -15.70 7.24 -2.32
CA ILE A 155 -15.00 7.51 -3.59
C ILE A 155 -14.30 6.25 -4.16
N PRO A 156 -15.03 5.14 -4.36
CA PRO A 156 -14.43 3.85 -4.75
C PRO A 156 -13.60 3.91 -6.05
N ASP A 157 -14.00 4.76 -6.99
CA ASP A 157 -13.35 4.89 -8.30
C ASP A 157 -11.98 5.57 -8.25
N LEU A 158 -11.70 6.32 -7.18
CA LEU A 158 -10.44 7.05 -6.98
C LEU A 158 -9.40 6.25 -6.20
N LEU A 159 -9.76 5.05 -5.74
CA LEU A 159 -8.87 4.20 -4.96
C LEU A 159 -7.94 3.36 -5.82
N LEU A 160 -6.80 3.02 -5.22
CA LEU A 160 -5.91 2.02 -5.75
C LEU A 160 -6.70 0.73 -5.95
N LYS A 161 -6.90 0.29 -7.20
CA LYS A 161 -7.54 -1.00 -7.52
C LYS A 161 -6.83 -2.14 -6.76
N ARG A 162 -7.41 -2.56 -5.64
CA ARG A 162 -6.96 -3.76 -4.92
C ARG A 162 -7.27 -4.98 -5.79
N PRO A 163 -6.33 -5.92 -6.00
CA PRO A 163 -6.64 -7.18 -6.67
C PRO A 163 -7.71 -7.93 -5.87
N LYS A 164 -8.85 -8.22 -6.49
CA LYS A 164 -9.99 -8.97 -5.92
C LYS A 164 -9.55 -10.34 -5.42
N LYS A 165 -9.20 -10.46 -4.13
CA LYS A 165 -9.11 -11.74 -3.43
C LYS A 165 -9.19 -11.59 -1.90
N SER A 166 -10.20 -10.88 -1.41
CA SER A 166 -10.43 -10.78 0.05
C SER A 166 -11.87 -10.47 0.45
N GLN A 167 -12.82 -10.39 -0.48
CA GLN A 167 -14.20 -9.98 -0.16
C GLN A 167 -15.19 -11.14 0.02
N GLU A 168 -14.76 -12.39 -0.14
CA GLU A 168 -15.64 -13.57 0.01
C GLU A 168 -15.52 -14.27 1.38
N VAL A 169 -14.71 -13.74 2.30
CA VAL A 169 -14.41 -14.40 3.58
C VAL A 169 -15.19 -13.81 4.76
N LEU A 170 -15.83 -12.64 4.63
CA LEU A 170 -16.46 -11.95 5.77
C LEU A 170 -17.98 -12.18 5.94
N LEU A 171 -18.62 -13.02 5.11
CA LEU A 171 -20.07 -13.27 5.17
C LEU A 171 -20.47 -14.70 5.60
N LYS A 172 -19.53 -15.53 6.08
CA LYS A 172 -19.82 -16.95 6.42
C LYS A 172 -19.56 -17.38 7.86
N ASN A 173 -19.18 -16.47 8.77
CA ASN A 173 -18.77 -16.85 10.12
C ASN A 173 -19.69 -16.34 11.23
N GLU A 174 -20.96 -16.14 10.94
CA GLU A 174 -22.02 -16.16 11.96
C GLU A 174 -23.06 -17.17 11.48
N ASP A 175 -22.88 -18.43 11.87
CA ASP A 175 -23.95 -19.32 12.31
C ASP A 175 -23.41 -20.74 12.56
N ILE A 176 -24.02 -21.38 13.58
CA ILE A 176 -23.90 -22.79 13.99
C ILE A 176 -22.80 -23.09 15.04
N LYS A 177 -23.16 -22.82 16.31
CA LYS A 177 -22.85 -23.70 17.43
C LYS A 177 -23.83 -24.89 17.42
N SER A 178 -23.32 -26.10 17.74
CA SER A 178 -23.89 -27.12 18.66
C SER A 178 -23.91 -28.59 18.14
N ILE A 179 -23.22 -29.47 18.89
CA ILE A 179 -23.56 -30.86 19.33
C ILE A 179 -22.84 -32.11 18.71
N GLU A 180 -22.10 -32.81 19.61
CA GLU A 180 -21.79 -34.27 19.84
C GLU A 180 -21.20 -35.22 18.75
N HIS A 181 -20.63 -36.41 19.04
CA HIS A 181 -19.63 -36.95 20.01
C HIS A 181 -19.29 -38.42 19.53
N GLN A 182 -17.99 -38.77 19.37
CA GLN A 182 -17.33 -40.12 19.43
C GLN A 182 -17.64 -41.21 18.34
N PRO A 183 -16.85 -42.32 18.21
CA PRO A 183 -15.38 -42.49 18.04
C PRO A 183 -14.95 -43.43 16.84
N LYS A 184 -13.63 -43.51 16.55
CA LYS A 184 -12.89 -44.26 15.47
C LYS A 184 -12.76 -45.79 15.71
N PRO A 185 -12.38 -46.72 14.76
CA PRO A 185 -11.07 -46.76 14.02
C PRO A 185 -11.07 -47.55 12.64
N PRO A 186 -9.95 -48.10 12.07
CA PRO A 186 -8.88 -47.42 11.30
C PRO A 186 -8.50 -48.08 9.91
N LYS A 187 -7.53 -47.43 9.21
CA LYS A 187 -6.66 -47.87 8.06
C LYS A 187 -7.23 -47.59 6.64
N ALA A 188 -6.50 -47.14 5.62
CA ALA A 188 -5.05 -46.96 5.39
C ALA A 188 -4.76 -45.90 4.28
N LYS A 189 -3.61 -45.21 4.46
CA LYS A 189 -2.62 -44.72 3.48
C LYS A 189 -3.09 -44.19 2.11
N HIS A 190 -2.87 -42.88 1.88
CA HIS A 190 -1.93 -42.42 0.85
C HIS A 190 -1.36 -41.04 1.20
N THR A 191 -0.03 -40.99 1.12
CA THR A 191 0.87 -39.88 1.41
C THR A 191 0.69 -38.72 0.42
N GLN A 192 0.52 -37.49 0.92
CA GLN A 192 1.17 -36.30 0.36
C GLN A 192 1.07 -35.15 1.38
N GLU A 193 2.16 -34.98 2.10
CA GLU A 193 2.39 -33.97 3.11
C GLU A 193 2.61 -32.61 2.44
N GLN A 194 1.53 -31.91 2.09
CA GLN A 194 1.58 -30.45 1.92
C GLN A 194 1.53 -29.82 3.31
N GLN A 195 2.66 -29.82 4.02
CA GLN A 195 2.89 -28.84 5.07
C GLN A 195 3.05 -27.48 4.41
N ILE A 196 1.91 -26.86 4.10
CA ILE A 196 1.80 -25.43 3.91
C ILE A 196 2.28 -24.83 5.23
N LEU A 197 3.47 -24.21 5.22
CA LEU A 197 3.84 -23.26 6.26
C LEU A 197 2.69 -22.25 6.33
N LYS A 198 1.85 -22.40 7.36
CA LYS A 198 0.82 -21.43 7.71
C LYS A 198 1.55 -20.09 7.82
N PRO A 199 1.03 -18.99 7.24
CA PRO A 199 1.60 -17.68 7.48
C PRO A 199 1.69 -17.50 9.00
N ILE A 200 2.89 -17.20 9.47
CA ILE A 200 3.15 -16.94 10.89
C ILE A 200 2.14 -15.86 11.29
N LYS A 201 1.24 -16.21 12.22
CA LYS A 201 0.21 -15.31 12.70
C LYS A 201 0.89 -14.02 13.18
N ARG A 202 0.56 -12.88 12.56
CA ARG A 202 0.86 -11.54 13.11
C ARG A 202 0.33 -11.52 14.54
N GLY A 203 1.20 -11.28 15.51
CA GLY A 203 0.78 -11.18 16.91
C GLY A 203 1.64 -11.94 17.91
N LYS A 204 2.96 -11.98 17.74
CA LYS A 204 3.87 -12.11 18.89
C LYS A 204 5.01 -11.13 18.71
N HIS A 205 5.25 -10.33 19.75
CA HIS A 205 6.45 -9.52 19.90
C HIS A 205 7.67 -10.45 19.73
N LEU A 206 8.25 -10.50 18.53
CA LEU A 206 9.57 -11.09 18.30
C LEU A 206 10.58 -10.15 18.99
N PRO A 207 11.20 -10.56 20.12
CA PRO A 207 12.10 -9.68 20.88
C PRO A 207 13.33 -9.36 20.03
N GLY A 208 13.68 -8.09 19.90
CA GLY A 208 14.87 -7.65 19.14
C GLY A 208 14.63 -7.27 17.68
N CYS A 209 13.38 -7.15 17.21
CA CYS A 209 13.09 -6.44 15.95
C CYS A 209 13.12 -4.93 16.18
N SER A 210 13.83 -4.19 15.33
CA SER A 210 13.70 -2.74 15.27
C SER A 210 12.31 -2.35 14.75
N LYS A 211 11.79 -1.18 15.13
CA LYS A 211 10.56 -0.63 14.56
C LYS A 211 10.87 -0.10 13.16
N THR A 212 10.95 1.22 12.99
CA THR A 212 11.49 1.86 11.79
C THR A 212 12.95 2.21 12.08
N TYR A 213 13.84 2.02 11.11
CA TYR A 213 15.26 2.34 11.28
C TYR A 213 15.71 3.34 10.22
N PHE A 214 16.50 4.33 10.65
CA PHE A 214 17.19 5.30 9.82
C PHE A 214 18.68 5.28 10.18
N GLY A 215 19.56 5.05 9.21
CA GLY A 215 20.99 5.05 9.47
C GLY A 215 21.83 4.67 8.27
N LEU A 216 23.14 4.52 8.48
CA LEU A 216 24.06 4.11 7.40
C LEU A 216 24.00 2.60 7.17
N THR A 217 24.11 1.82 8.25
CA THR A 217 24.14 0.37 8.20
C THR A 217 23.32 -0.19 9.36
N ILE A 218 22.42 -1.12 9.07
CA ILE A 218 21.81 -1.94 10.11
C ILE A 218 22.46 -3.33 10.13
N ILE A 219 22.73 -3.81 11.33
CA ILE A 219 23.12 -5.20 11.59
C ILE A 219 22.04 -5.77 12.50
N GLY A 220 21.09 -6.52 11.93
CA GLY A 220 19.90 -6.96 12.63
C GLY A 220 19.16 -8.03 11.87
N TRP A 221 18.31 -8.77 12.57
CA TRP A 221 17.57 -9.88 11.97
C TRP A 221 16.16 -9.50 11.50
N CYS A 222 15.64 -8.36 11.98
CA CYS A 222 14.25 -7.99 11.77
C CYS A 222 13.98 -6.48 11.94
N THR A 223 13.17 -5.92 11.04
CA THR A 223 12.62 -4.56 11.07
C THR A 223 11.11 -4.59 10.80
N ARG A 224 10.29 -4.12 11.75
CA ARG A 224 8.81 -4.14 11.62
C ARG A 224 8.25 -2.97 10.81
N GLY A 225 9.00 -1.88 10.76
CA GLY A 225 8.66 -0.67 10.02
C GLY A 225 9.40 -0.62 8.70
N ASP A 226 9.52 0.60 8.18
CA ASP A 226 10.38 0.84 7.03
C ASP A 226 11.85 0.85 7.47
N LEU A 227 12.71 0.38 6.57
CA LEU A 227 14.15 0.43 6.74
C LEU A 227 14.74 1.43 5.75
N TYR A 228 15.31 2.52 6.26
CA TYR A 228 16.05 3.51 5.50
C TYR A 228 17.53 3.38 5.87
N ALA A 229 18.27 2.60 5.08
CA ALA A 229 19.69 2.38 5.32
C ALA A 229 20.46 2.24 4.02
N TYR A 230 21.69 2.77 3.94
CA TYR A 230 22.53 2.53 2.77
C TYR A 230 22.81 1.04 2.61
N THR A 231 23.11 0.35 3.72
CA THR A 231 23.32 -1.10 3.70
C THR A 231 22.54 -1.81 4.80
N ASP A 232 21.93 -2.94 4.48
CA ASP A 232 21.36 -3.89 5.44
C ASP A 232 22.20 -5.16 5.44
N MET A 233 22.84 -5.46 6.58
CA MET A 233 23.53 -6.73 6.78
C MET A 233 22.75 -7.55 7.81
N GLY A 234 22.00 -8.53 7.32
CA GLY A 234 21.21 -9.42 8.17
C GLY A 234 22.07 -10.09 9.26
N TRP A 235 21.49 -10.34 10.43
CA TRP A 235 22.21 -11.02 11.51
C TRP A 235 22.37 -12.51 11.22
N ILE A 236 23.60 -12.93 10.87
CA ILE A 236 24.10 -14.30 10.62
C ILE A 236 23.31 -15.13 9.58
N LEU A 237 21.98 -15.28 9.72
CA LEU A 237 21.12 -16.09 8.86
C LEU A 237 19.94 -15.32 8.25
N PHE A 238 19.31 -14.37 8.94
CA PHE A 238 18.00 -13.85 8.50
C PHE A 238 17.99 -12.32 8.47
N SER A 239 17.40 -11.73 7.44
CA SER A 239 16.93 -10.33 7.46
C SER A 239 15.47 -10.29 7.01
N HIS A 240 14.61 -9.78 7.88
CA HIS A 240 13.17 -9.66 7.65
C HIS A 240 12.71 -8.22 7.79
N ILE A 241 12.08 -7.68 6.75
CA ILE A 241 11.51 -6.34 6.75
C ILE A 241 10.02 -6.46 6.46
N ASP A 242 9.18 -6.09 7.43
CA ASP A 242 7.71 -6.20 7.32
C ASP A 242 7.11 -5.16 6.36
N LYS A 243 7.79 -4.03 6.17
CA LYS A 243 7.36 -2.97 5.23
C LYS A 243 8.36 -2.81 4.09
N ASN A 244 8.81 -1.58 3.84
CA ASN A 244 9.66 -1.24 2.73
C ASN A 244 11.13 -1.14 3.17
N LEU A 245 12.03 -1.53 2.27
CA LEU A 245 13.46 -1.28 2.39
C LEU A 245 13.86 -0.28 1.31
N TYR A 246 14.37 0.87 1.76
CA TYR A 246 14.97 1.92 0.94
C TYR A 246 16.47 1.96 1.24
N GLY A 247 17.29 1.54 0.27
CA GLY A 247 18.73 1.41 0.51
C GLY A 247 19.53 1.09 -0.73
N LEU A 248 20.87 1.10 -0.63
CA LEU A 248 21.71 0.69 -1.76
C LEU A 248 21.78 -0.82 -1.86
N ALA A 249 22.10 -1.51 -0.77
CA ALA A 249 22.33 -2.94 -0.80
C ALA A 249 21.85 -3.66 0.47
N GLN A 250 21.31 -4.87 0.29
CA GLN A 250 20.95 -5.78 1.37
C GLN A 250 21.70 -7.10 1.20
N PHE A 251 22.35 -7.59 2.25
CA PHE A 251 23.11 -8.84 2.26
C PHE A 251 22.67 -9.71 3.45
N SER A 252 22.22 -10.92 3.18
CA SER A 252 21.84 -11.88 4.22
C SER A 252 21.87 -13.32 3.68
N TYR A 253 21.69 -14.31 4.55
CA TYR A 253 21.56 -15.71 4.12
C TYR A 253 20.16 -15.97 3.53
N PHE A 254 19.14 -15.47 4.24
CA PHE A 254 17.75 -15.39 3.81
C PHE A 254 17.29 -13.94 3.92
N SER A 255 16.89 -13.36 2.79
CA SER A 255 16.39 -11.98 2.70
C SER A 255 14.90 -11.98 2.43
N VAL A 256 14.12 -11.33 3.29
CA VAL A 256 12.67 -11.18 3.12
C VAL A 256 12.28 -9.73 3.31
N VAL A 257 11.66 -9.15 2.28
CA VAL A 257 10.99 -7.85 2.31
C VAL A 257 9.52 -8.07 1.99
N GLU A 258 8.63 -7.90 2.96
CA GLU A 258 7.20 -8.18 2.79
C GLU A 258 6.49 -7.16 1.88
N ALA A 259 7.02 -5.95 1.73
CA ALA A 259 6.51 -4.96 0.78
C ALA A 259 7.51 -4.66 -0.35
N ARG A 260 8.16 -3.49 -0.33
CA ARG A 260 8.97 -3.02 -1.46
C ARG A 260 10.44 -2.96 -1.11
N PHE A 261 11.27 -3.58 -1.95
CA PHE A 261 12.71 -3.30 -1.98
C PHE A 261 12.98 -2.26 -3.06
N ILE A 262 13.55 -1.13 -2.69
CA ILE A 262 13.98 -0.07 -3.60
C ILE A 262 15.46 0.18 -3.35
N GLY A 263 16.30 -0.26 -4.29
CA GLY A 263 17.74 -0.19 -4.15
C GLY A 263 18.51 -0.70 -5.35
N LEU A 264 19.83 -0.84 -5.19
CA LEU A 264 20.67 -1.42 -6.24
C LEU A 264 20.63 -2.94 -6.19
N VAL A 265 20.87 -3.54 -5.03
CA VAL A 265 21.01 -5.00 -4.90
C VAL A 265 20.37 -5.55 -3.63
N GLN A 266 19.45 -6.50 -3.79
CA GLN A 266 18.99 -7.40 -2.74
C GLN A 266 19.70 -8.75 -2.92
N HIS A 267 20.57 -9.12 -1.98
CA HIS A 267 21.30 -10.38 -1.98
C HIS A 267 20.89 -11.26 -0.80
N GLY A 268 20.38 -12.45 -1.11
CA GLY A 268 20.13 -13.52 -0.15
C GLY A 268 20.88 -14.77 -0.58
N ILE A 269 21.83 -15.29 0.21
CA ILE A 269 22.68 -16.41 -0.22
C ILE A 269 21.84 -17.59 -0.71
N LEU A 270 20.85 -18.03 0.05
CA LEU A 270 19.96 -19.13 -0.36
C LEU A 270 18.63 -18.63 -0.90
N TYR A 271 18.10 -17.55 -0.33
CA TYR A 271 16.75 -17.08 -0.61
C TYR A 271 16.66 -15.57 -0.56
N ALA A 272 16.05 -14.98 -1.60
CA ALA A 272 15.68 -13.58 -1.62
C ALA A 272 14.20 -13.44 -1.99
N GLN A 273 13.44 -12.72 -1.18
CA GLN A 273 12.03 -12.41 -1.42
C GLN A 273 11.76 -10.91 -1.28
N ALA A 274 10.98 -10.40 -2.21
CA ALA A 274 10.33 -9.09 -2.12
C ALA A 274 8.90 -9.19 -2.65
N ASP A 275 7.96 -8.36 -2.19
CA ASP A 275 6.66 -8.27 -2.86
C ASP A 275 6.76 -7.46 -4.15
N SER A 276 7.41 -6.30 -4.11
CA SER A 276 7.89 -5.59 -5.31
C SER A 276 9.37 -5.24 -5.19
N LEU A 277 10.11 -5.42 -6.28
CA LEU A 277 11.55 -5.15 -6.32
C LEU A 277 11.89 -4.16 -7.43
N TYR A 278 12.63 -3.12 -7.07
CA TYR A 278 13.22 -2.16 -7.99
C TYR A 278 14.74 -2.24 -7.81
N GLY A 279 15.44 -2.87 -8.74
CA GLY A 279 16.87 -3.14 -8.65
C GLY A 279 17.28 -4.54 -9.12
N ILE A 280 18.38 -5.05 -8.54
CA ILE A 280 18.89 -6.40 -8.78
C ILE A 280 18.51 -7.30 -7.60
N GLN A 281 17.89 -8.45 -7.85
CA GLN A 281 17.65 -9.48 -6.87
C GLN A 281 18.55 -10.68 -7.17
N SER A 282 19.41 -11.06 -6.23
CA SER A 282 20.35 -12.16 -6.42
C SER A 282 20.30 -13.17 -5.28
N SER A 283 20.37 -14.45 -5.62
CA SER A 283 20.50 -15.56 -4.68
C SER A 283 21.09 -16.79 -5.36
N LEU A 284 21.65 -17.74 -4.61
CA LEU A 284 22.12 -18.99 -5.20
C LEU A 284 20.93 -19.85 -5.61
N ILE A 285 20.00 -20.12 -4.70
CA ILE A 285 18.93 -21.09 -4.97
C ILE A 285 17.71 -20.40 -5.56
N ARG A 286 17.10 -19.44 -4.85
CA ARG A 286 15.76 -18.97 -5.21
C ARG A 286 15.52 -17.49 -4.94
N ALA A 287 15.16 -16.78 -6.01
CA ALA A 287 14.70 -15.40 -5.97
C ALA A 287 13.20 -15.33 -6.28
N VAL A 288 12.42 -14.68 -5.41
CA VAL A 288 10.96 -14.54 -5.54
C VAL A 288 10.56 -13.07 -5.48
N THR A 289 9.80 -12.64 -6.47
CA THR A 289 9.08 -11.36 -6.44
C THR A 289 7.58 -11.58 -6.62
N ASN A 290 6.79 -11.33 -5.59
CA ASN A 290 5.38 -11.74 -5.60
C ASN A 290 4.51 -10.90 -6.57
N GLN A 291 4.83 -9.63 -6.76
CA GLN A 291 4.09 -8.71 -7.63
C GLN A 291 4.90 -8.23 -8.83
N LYS A 292 5.79 -7.25 -8.65
CA LYS A 292 6.45 -6.55 -9.75
C LYS A 292 7.96 -6.54 -9.55
N LEU A 293 8.68 -7.06 -10.54
CA LEU A 293 10.11 -6.91 -10.69
C LEU A 293 10.39 -5.81 -11.72
N TYR A 294 11.06 -4.75 -11.31
CA TYR A 294 11.65 -3.74 -12.19
C TYR A 294 13.18 -3.84 -12.08
N GLY A 295 13.80 -4.55 -13.02
CA GLY A 295 15.24 -4.77 -13.02
C GLY A 295 15.65 -6.21 -13.31
N LEU A 296 16.62 -6.74 -12.57
CA LEU A 296 17.29 -8.00 -12.87
C LEU A 296 17.12 -9.02 -11.74
N GLN A 297 16.82 -10.26 -12.08
CA GLN A 297 16.82 -11.40 -11.15
C GLN A 297 17.88 -12.42 -11.55
N ILE A 298 18.71 -12.85 -10.59
CA ILE A 298 19.78 -13.82 -10.80
C ILE A 298 19.70 -14.90 -9.71
N SER A 299 19.29 -16.11 -10.07
CA SER A 299 19.30 -17.29 -9.18
C SER A 299 19.05 -18.58 -9.97
N LEU A 300 19.28 -19.76 -9.38
CA LEU A 300 18.92 -21.01 -10.04
C LEU A 300 17.41 -21.09 -10.37
N PHE A 301 16.55 -20.60 -9.46
CA PHE A 301 15.10 -20.58 -9.62
C PHE A 301 14.53 -19.18 -9.42
N ASN A 302 14.24 -18.49 -10.52
CA ASN A 302 13.61 -17.16 -10.47
C ASN A 302 12.10 -17.27 -10.64
N ARG A 303 11.35 -16.52 -9.84
CA ARG A 303 9.91 -16.39 -9.98
C ARG A 303 9.46 -14.94 -9.78
N ALA A 304 8.70 -14.42 -10.73
CA ALA A 304 8.03 -13.13 -10.58
C ALA A 304 6.62 -13.18 -11.18
N ASN A 305 5.67 -12.37 -10.66
CA ASN A 305 4.35 -12.27 -11.28
C ASN A 305 4.38 -11.35 -12.50
N ARG A 306 4.95 -10.15 -12.39
CA ARG A 306 5.21 -9.24 -13.52
C ARG A 306 6.68 -8.88 -13.59
N VAL A 307 7.30 -9.11 -14.74
CA VAL A 307 8.72 -8.83 -14.99
C VAL A 307 8.82 -7.66 -15.95
N HIS A 308 9.43 -6.56 -15.51
CA HIS A 308 9.87 -5.45 -16.32
C HIS A 308 11.40 -5.41 -16.28
N GLY A 309 12.06 -6.24 -17.11
CA GLY A 309 13.50 -6.42 -17.09
C GLY A 309 13.93 -7.84 -17.41
N ALA A 310 14.92 -8.37 -16.69
CA ALA A 310 15.56 -9.63 -17.03
C ALA A 310 15.57 -10.66 -15.89
N GLN A 311 15.51 -11.94 -16.24
CA GLN A 311 15.75 -13.05 -15.31
C GLN A 311 16.84 -13.97 -15.86
N ILE A 312 17.80 -14.35 -15.02
CA ILE A 312 18.91 -15.24 -15.37
C ILE A 312 18.97 -16.37 -14.36
N GLY A 313 18.80 -17.61 -14.82
CA GLY A 313 18.71 -18.77 -13.95
C GLY A 313 18.58 -20.11 -14.67
N LEU A 314 18.53 -21.23 -13.96
CA LEU A 314 18.20 -22.50 -14.59
C LEU A 314 16.72 -22.55 -14.96
N ILE A 315 15.86 -22.08 -14.07
CA ILE A 315 14.41 -22.01 -14.28
C ILE A 315 13.93 -20.59 -14.01
N ASN A 316 13.32 -19.98 -15.01
CA ASN A 316 12.69 -18.68 -14.91
C ASN A 316 11.18 -18.81 -15.08
N ARG A 317 10.40 -18.17 -14.20
CA ARG A 317 8.94 -18.13 -14.31
C ARG A 317 8.42 -16.71 -14.15
N ALA A 318 7.68 -16.25 -15.14
CA ALA A 318 6.93 -15.00 -15.14
C ALA A 318 5.43 -15.27 -15.30
N GLY A 319 4.58 -14.45 -14.66
CA GLY A 319 3.18 -14.33 -15.03
C GLY A 319 3.07 -13.50 -16.32
N GLN A 320 3.55 -12.26 -16.27
CA GLN A 320 3.67 -11.33 -17.40
C GLN A 320 5.14 -10.99 -17.62
N LEU A 321 5.62 -11.11 -18.85
CA LEU A 321 7.00 -10.79 -19.24
C LEU A 321 7.03 -9.55 -20.15
N ASN A 322 7.68 -8.51 -19.65
CA ASN A 322 8.09 -7.29 -20.36
C ASN A 322 9.62 -7.20 -20.28
N GLY A 323 10.30 -8.01 -21.08
CA GLY A 323 11.75 -8.09 -21.13
C GLY A 323 12.25 -9.46 -21.55
N ALA A 324 13.27 -9.98 -20.87
CA ALA A 324 13.97 -11.20 -21.29
C ALA A 324 14.18 -12.20 -20.14
N GLN A 325 14.28 -13.47 -20.49
CA GLN A 325 14.66 -14.55 -19.59
C GLN A 325 15.78 -15.34 -20.27
N VAL A 326 16.82 -15.65 -19.51
CA VAL A 326 17.92 -16.52 -19.93
C VAL A 326 18.01 -17.67 -18.95
N GLY A 327 17.79 -18.88 -19.43
CA GLY A 327 17.80 -20.06 -18.59
C GLY A 327 17.44 -21.34 -19.29
N LEU A 328 17.79 -22.48 -18.69
CA LEU A 328 17.51 -23.79 -19.27
C LEU A 328 16.02 -23.95 -19.57
N LEU A 329 15.16 -23.53 -18.64
CA LEU A 329 13.71 -23.57 -18.79
C LEU A 329 13.11 -22.19 -18.47
N ASN A 330 12.41 -21.62 -19.43
CA ASN A 330 11.75 -20.32 -19.29
C ASN A 330 10.24 -20.50 -19.44
N PHE A 331 9.48 -19.94 -18.51
CA PHE A 331 8.01 -19.98 -18.53
C PHE A 331 7.45 -18.57 -18.41
N SER A 332 6.47 -18.26 -19.26
CA SER A 332 5.70 -17.02 -19.20
C SER A 332 4.21 -17.34 -19.39
N LYS A 333 3.28 -16.70 -18.67
CA LYS A 333 1.86 -16.89 -18.99
C LYS A 333 1.42 -15.94 -20.10
N GLU A 334 1.90 -14.70 -20.03
CA GLU A 334 1.59 -13.57 -20.89
C GLU A 334 2.91 -12.83 -21.21
N GLY A 335 3.07 -12.37 -22.45
CA GLY A 335 4.33 -11.80 -22.93
C GLY A 335 5.38 -12.87 -23.24
N GLY A 336 5.87 -12.88 -24.48
CA GLY A 336 6.86 -13.86 -24.96
C GLY A 336 6.27 -15.27 -25.17
N LEU A 337 7.13 -16.28 -25.21
CA LEU A 337 6.72 -17.68 -25.37
C LEU A 337 6.22 -18.25 -24.05
N ARG A 338 5.16 -19.08 -24.09
CA ARG A 338 4.64 -19.73 -22.88
C ARG A 338 5.68 -20.63 -22.20
N PHE A 339 6.49 -21.26 -23.03
CA PHE A 339 7.62 -22.08 -22.66
C PHE A 339 8.73 -21.92 -23.70
N SER A 340 9.98 -21.81 -23.26
CA SER A 340 11.13 -21.87 -24.15
C SER A 340 12.38 -22.41 -23.44
N PHE A 341 13.31 -22.94 -24.23
CA PHE A 341 14.65 -23.29 -23.79
C PHE A 341 15.62 -22.13 -24.03
N PHE A 342 16.59 -21.97 -23.14
CA PHE A 342 17.71 -21.02 -23.19
C PHE A 342 17.34 -19.53 -23.13
N VAL A 343 16.47 -19.05 -24.02
CA VAL A 343 16.09 -17.64 -24.10
C VAL A 343 14.59 -17.50 -24.28
N ASN A 344 13.99 -16.55 -23.58
CA ASN A 344 12.64 -16.05 -23.83
C ASN A 344 12.68 -14.52 -23.85
N ALA A 345 11.94 -13.89 -24.74
CA ALA A 345 11.80 -12.45 -24.73
C ALA A 345 10.39 -12.09 -25.16
N GLY A 346 9.86 -11.02 -24.57
CA GLY A 346 8.49 -10.62 -24.83
C GLY A 346 8.14 -9.28 -24.23
N SER A 347 7.12 -8.67 -24.82
CA SER A 347 6.37 -7.56 -24.24
C SER A 347 4.92 -8.01 -24.15
N SER A 348 4.29 -7.77 -23.01
CA SER A 348 2.90 -8.05 -22.69
C SER A 348 2.01 -6.85 -22.96
#